data_AF-A0A9D4ZNL1-F1
#
_entry.id   AF-A0A9D4ZNL1-F1
#
_cell.length_a   1.000
_cell.length_b   1.000
_cell.length_c   1.000
_cell.angle_alpha   90.00
_cell.angle_beta   90.00
_cell.angle_gamma   90.00
#
_symmetry.space_group_name_H-M   'P 1'
#
loop_
_entity.id
_entity.type
_entity.pdbx_description
1 polymer ?
#
loop_
_entity_poly.entity_id
_entity_poly.type
_entity_poly.pdbx_seq_one_letter_code
_entity_poly.pdbx_strand_id
1 'polypeptide(L)'
;APSPPKHTHANVGLSIVSVAMKRRPAQGRSSILVITAILGIAFFVSSVCVLVNEEVLASVCDKLGISTTSIVNAQTYRSDQTKTDSAPAAGDDLTCLSRSQQYLYRNPAHIKPLPDPLLKAWASYAQMHRSCSHHNWSALFLSRDRSPADQNDECRYLVYIEGREGLGNVLLSLTSAFTFAMATSRMLVIDSRANIAKLLCEPFPESSWVLPPDFPHGELLDCPSLGPFRHNNTNSSCVSLNLQHNILHKDQQLFCEDVYTSLQDVKWVAWTSNQYFLTNLFLIPSFWQRIHPIFRGNVGQIFTSLARLLLLPANDTWAIILREFWSYLSGANAQLGVQVRLHGRHNLAEFDPQANDRIMECLLQNNLLPRFSERENLTELSILHDRKMKARENHADIVVMLASLQGKYAQIMKDQFAKLPIEGTKMVRVHSVSQLGSQNKGFEQAQLAFVEMWLLSYSDNLATSKYSTFGYIAQGLGAIHPYILDLNKGEHASPCVLGQSVEPCTHYPKIPRCLGADANLSINHKQWIQTHFSHCQDHVGGWQIVPSGAAQGNPVSFEFL
;
A
#
# COMPACT_ATOMS: atom_id res chain seq x y z
N ALA A 1 52.89 17.66 -21.49
CA ALA A 1 53.86 17.49 -20.40
C ALA A 1 53.13 17.17 -19.10
N PRO A 2 53.13 15.90 -18.66
CA PRO A 2 52.79 15.51 -17.29
C PRO A 2 54.02 14.89 -16.59
N SER A 3 54.19 15.12 -15.28
CA SER A 3 54.91 14.19 -14.39
C SER A 3 54.62 14.50 -12.90
N PRO A 4 54.51 13.46 -12.04
CA PRO A 4 54.26 13.57 -10.60
C PRO A 4 55.55 13.36 -9.77
N PRO A 5 55.52 13.42 -8.43
CA PRO A 5 56.46 12.68 -7.62
C PRO A 5 55.81 11.60 -6.74
N LYS A 6 56.56 10.51 -6.65
CA LYS A 6 56.30 9.25 -5.97
C LYS A 6 56.71 9.28 -4.49
N HIS A 7 56.10 8.35 -3.77
CA HIS A 7 56.47 7.82 -2.45
C HIS A 7 57.96 7.50 -2.27
N THR A 8 58.44 7.70 -1.04
CA THR A 8 59.60 7.02 -0.46
C THR A 8 59.22 6.40 0.89
N HIS A 9 59.49 5.11 1.04
CA HIS A 9 59.48 4.38 2.30
C HIS A 9 60.79 4.64 3.06
N ALA A 10 60.71 4.81 4.39
CA ALA A 10 61.82 4.55 5.30
C ALA A 10 61.28 3.91 6.58
N ASN A 11 62.02 2.91 7.05
CA ASN A 11 61.63 1.89 8.02
C ASN A 11 62.39 2.12 9.35
N VAL A 12 61.73 1.80 10.46
CA VAL A 12 62.25 1.29 11.75
C VAL A 12 63.11 2.20 12.65
N GLY A 13 62.64 2.34 13.91
CA GLY A 13 63.44 2.78 15.05
C GLY A 13 62.60 2.91 16.34
N LEU A 14 62.13 1.79 16.90
CA LEU A 14 61.52 1.75 18.23
C LEU A 14 62.58 2.06 19.31
N SER A 15 62.40 3.13 20.06
CA SER A 15 63.14 3.39 21.30
C SER A 15 62.34 2.86 22.49
N ILE A 16 62.91 1.86 23.16
CA ILE A 16 62.42 1.24 24.38
C ILE A 16 62.76 2.16 25.56
N VAL A 17 61.75 2.72 26.23
CA VAL A 17 61.92 3.35 27.55
C VAL A 17 61.71 2.29 28.61
N SER A 18 62.81 1.91 29.26
CA SER A 18 62.85 1.04 30.43
C SER A 18 62.51 1.85 31.68
N VAL A 19 61.38 1.55 32.33
CA VAL A 19 61.11 1.98 33.70
C VAL A 19 61.08 0.75 34.59
N ALA A 20 62.11 0.65 35.42
CA ALA A 20 62.23 -0.34 36.48
C ALA A 20 61.19 -0.06 37.58
N MET A 21 60.29 -1.02 37.82
CA MET A 21 59.51 -1.07 39.06
C MET A 21 59.91 -2.26 39.93
N LYS A 22 60.30 -1.88 41.14
CA LYS A 22 60.69 -2.66 42.32
C LYS A 22 59.73 -3.83 42.61
N ARG A 23 60.29 -5.03 42.79
CA ARG A 23 59.59 -6.20 43.36
C ARG A 23 59.37 -6.03 44.87
N ARG A 24 58.15 -6.31 45.35
CA ARG A 24 57.80 -6.84 46.68
C ARG A 24 56.60 -7.81 46.53
N PRO A 25 56.39 -8.74 47.48
CA PRO A 25 56.24 -10.16 47.18
C PRO A 25 54.81 -10.69 47.04
N ALA A 26 54.75 -11.96 46.61
CA ALA A 26 53.59 -12.76 46.26
C ALA A 26 52.60 -13.06 47.39
N GLN A 27 51.31 -12.95 47.08
CA GLN A 27 50.24 -13.68 47.74
C GLN A 27 49.10 -13.86 46.72
N GLY A 28 48.82 -15.10 46.30
CA GLY A 28 47.71 -15.37 45.35
C GLY A 28 47.90 -16.51 44.33
N ARG A 29 48.90 -17.38 44.46
CA ARG A 29 49.11 -18.51 43.53
C ARG A 29 48.34 -19.80 43.85
N SER A 30 47.60 -19.88 44.98
CA SER A 30 46.75 -21.05 45.28
C SER A 30 45.35 -20.99 44.66
N SER A 31 44.78 -19.81 44.41
CA SER A 31 43.40 -19.71 43.91
C SER A 31 43.27 -20.01 42.41
N ILE A 32 44.33 -19.78 41.62
CA ILE A 32 44.29 -19.98 40.16
C ILE A 32 44.38 -21.46 39.80
N LEU A 33 45.16 -22.27 40.55
CA LEU A 33 45.31 -23.71 40.30
C LEU A 33 44.05 -24.51 40.68
N VAL A 34 43.29 -24.03 41.67
CA VAL A 34 42.01 -24.64 42.09
C VAL A 34 40.91 -24.31 41.06
N ILE A 35 40.90 -23.09 40.51
CA ILE A 35 39.89 -22.68 39.51
C ILE A 35 40.12 -23.39 38.17
N THR A 36 41.38 -23.59 37.73
CA THR A 36 41.66 -24.38 36.52
C THR A 36 41.39 -25.88 36.69
N ALA A 37 41.57 -26.43 37.88
CA ALA A 37 41.17 -27.82 38.18
C ALA A 37 39.63 -28.00 38.18
N ILE A 38 38.88 -27.04 38.74
CA ILE A 38 37.41 -27.06 38.76
C ILE A 38 36.83 -26.87 37.35
N LEU A 39 37.40 -25.97 36.54
CA LEU A 39 36.98 -25.77 35.14
C LEU A 39 37.36 -26.96 34.25
N GLY A 40 38.50 -27.61 34.50
CA GLY A 40 38.90 -28.84 33.81
C GLY A 40 37.98 -30.02 34.11
N ILE A 41 37.54 -30.18 35.36
CA ILE A 41 36.56 -31.22 35.76
C ILE A 41 35.18 -30.92 35.16
N ALA A 42 34.75 -29.66 35.14
CA ALA A 42 33.47 -29.27 34.51
C ALA A 42 33.44 -29.54 33.00
N PHE A 43 34.55 -29.33 32.29
CA PHE A 43 34.67 -29.63 30.85
C PHE A 43 34.72 -31.14 30.57
N PHE A 44 35.34 -31.92 31.45
CA PHE A 44 35.38 -33.37 31.34
C PHE A 44 34.01 -34.00 31.64
N VAL A 45 33.29 -33.49 32.64
CA VAL A 45 31.90 -33.91 32.97
C VAL A 45 30.93 -33.52 31.84
N SER A 46 31.07 -32.33 31.26
CA SER A 46 30.28 -31.90 30.09
C SER A 46 30.52 -32.76 28.84
N SER A 47 31.74 -33.28 28.65
CA SER A 47 32.08 -34.09 27.47
C SER A 47 31.67 -35.56 27.63
N VAL A 48 31.68 -36.07 28.86
CA VAL A 48 31.22 -37.43 29.17
C VAL A 48 29.68 -37.52 29.15
N CYS A 49 28.96 -36.46 29.50
CA CYS A 49 27.48 -36.43 29.43
C CYS A 49 26.90 -36.51 28.01
N VAL A 50 27.70 -36.38 26.95
CA VAL A 50 27.23 -36.51 25.55
C VAL A 50 27.17 -37.98 25.10
N LEU A 51 27.69 -38.93 25.88
CA LEU A 51 27.86 -40.34 25.44
C LEU A 51 27.31 -41.41 26.39
N VAL A 52 26.42 -41.08 27.35
CA VAL A 52 25.93 -42.08 28.31
C VAL A 52 24.41 -42.13 28.40
N ASN A 53 23.89 -43.36 28.37
CA ASN A 53 22.49 -43.76 28.47
C ASN A 53 21.79 -43.17 29.72
N GLU A 54 20.50 -42.82 29.60
CA GLU A 54 19.72 -42.07 30.62
C GLU A 54 19.79 -42.65 32.05
N GLU A 55 19.90 -43.97 32.21
CA GLU A 55 19.92 -44.63 33.51
C GLU A 55 21.19 -44.35 34.35
N VAL A 56 22.33 -44.09 33.70
CA VAL A 56 23.60 -43.84 34.41
C VAL A 56 23.67 -42.39 34.91
N LEU A 57 23.05 -41.46 34.20
CA LEU A 57 23.02 -40.05 34.56
C LEU A 57 22.21 -39.81 35.84
N ALA A 58 21.09 -40.53 36.00
CA ALA A 58 20.26 -40.49 37.20
C ALA A 58 21.01 -40.96 38.45
N SER A 59 21.80 -42.04 38.35
CA SER A 59 22.59 -42.58 39.47
C SER A 59 23.73 -41.66 39.93
N VAL A 60 24.27 -40.81 39.04
CA VAL A 60 25.36 -39.88 39.37
C VAL A 60 24.82 -38.60 40.02
N CYS A 61 23.66 -38.10 39.57
CA CYS A 61 23.01 -36.93 40.14
C CYS A 61 22.55 -37.15 41.60
N ASP A 62 22.07 -38.35 41.93
CA ASP A 62 21.64 -38.71 43.28
C ASP A 62 22.81 -38.76 44.29
N LYS A 63 23.99 -39.19 43.85
CA LYS A 63 25.21 -39.24 44.69
C LYS A 63 25.86 -37.87 44.91
N LEU A 64 25.55 -36.87 44.08
CA LEU A 64 26.10 -35.52 44.16
C LEU A 64 25.14 -34.50 44.79
N GLY A 65 23.93 -34.91 45.19
CA GLY A 65 22.97 -34.05 45.90
C GLY A 65 22.38 -32.91 45.06
N ILE A 66 22.33 -33.07 43.73
CA ILE A 66 21.83 -32.06 42.79
C ILE A 66 20.36 -32.35 42.48
N SER A 67 19.46 -31.45 42.87
CA SER A 67 18.02 -31.54 42.57
C SER A 67 17.77 -31.44 41.05
N THR A 68 17.11 -32.44 40.48
CA THR A 68 16.84 -32.62 39.04
C THR A 68 15.79 -31.66 38.46
N THR A 69 15.25 -30.73 39.26
CA THR A 69 14.27 -29.72 38.82
C THR A 69 14.86 -28.60 37.96
N SER A 70 16.18 -28.50 37.85
CA SER A 70 16.87 -27.40 37.12
C SER A 70 17.24 -27.73 35.66
N ILE A 71 17.12 -28.99 35.22
CA ILE A 71 17.55 -29.44 33.88
C ILE A 71 16.36 -29.56 32.91
N VAL A 72 15.15 -29.76 33.42
CA VAL A 72 13.93 -29.91 32.60
C VAL A 72 13.45 -28.59 31.97
N ASN A 73 13.79 -27.43 32.56
CA ASN A 73 13.36 -26.12 32.02
C ASN A 73 14.28 -25.54 30.93
N ALA A 74 15.44 -26.17 30.65
CA ALA A 74 16.33 -25.77 29.55
C ALA A 74 16.12 -26.60 28.28
N GLN A 75 15.43 -27.74 28.37
CA GLN A 75 15.07 -28.57 27.21
C GLN A 75 13.74 -28.14 26.56
N THR A 76 12.80 -27.57 27.32
CA THR A 76 11.55 -27.00 26.78
C THR A 76 11.73 -25.69 25.98
N TYR A 77 12.90 -25.05 26.04
CA TYR A 77 13.20 -23.86 25.23
C TYR A 77 14.18 -24.13 24.07
N ARG A 78 14.64 -25.38 23.90
CA ARG A 78 15.68 -25.72 22.90
C ARG A 78 15.28 -26.82 21.91
N SER A 79 14.09 -27.42 22.03
CA SER A 79 13.60 -28.39 21.04
C SER A 79 12.80 -27.80 19.88
N ASP A 80 12.53 -26.49 19.86
CA ASP A 80 11.75 -25.87 18.76
C ASP A 80 12.60 -25.31 17.61
N GLN A 81 13.93 -25.49 17.65
CA GLN A 81 14.84 -25.02 16.58
C GLN A 81 15.37 -26.12 15.65
N THR A 82 14.83 -27.34 15.70
CA THR A 82 15.23 -28.41 14.78
C THR A 82 14.06 -29.16 14.19
N LYS A 83 13.24 -28.45 13.41
CA LYS A 83 12.53 -28.86 12.19
C LYS A 83 11.34 -27.94 12.04
N THR A 84 11.37 -27.13 10.99
CA THR A 84 10.48 -27.28 9.83
C THR A 84 10.95 -26.25 8.81
N ASP A 85 11.45 -26.69 7.65
CA ASP A 85 10.74 -26.35 6.41
C ASP A 85 9.23 -26.37 6.67
N SER A 86 8.72 -25.27 7.23
CA SER A 86 7.31 -25.17 7.60
C SER A 86 6.54 -25.21 6.30
N ALA A 87 5.76 -26.27 6.14
CA ALA A 87 4.66 -26.27 5.19
C ALA A 87 3.92 -24.92 5.33
N PRO A 88 3.46 -24.34 4.22
CA PRO A 88 2.73 -23.08 4.27
C PRO A 88 1.60 -23.17 5.30
N ALA A 89 1.34 -22.04 5.98
CA ALA A 89 0.31 -22.01 7.01
C ALA A 89 -1.01 -22.52 6.43
N ALA A 90 -1.75 -23.33 7.19
CA ALA A 90 -3.03 -23.87 6.74
C ALA A 90 -3.97 -22.71 6.35
N GLY A 91 -4.28 -22.60 5.05
CA GLY A 91 -5.11 -21.51 4.50
C GLY A 91 -4.38 -20.49 3.61
N ASP A 92 -3.07 -20.61 3.43
CA ASP A 92 -2.34 -19.76 2.47
C ASP A 92 -2.65 -20.10 1.01
N ASP A 93 -2.96 -19.06 0.23
CA ASP A 93 -3.05 -19.13 -1.23
C ASP A 93 -1.66 -18.92 -1.84
N LEU A 94 -0.96 -20.01 -2.17
CA LEU A 94 0.39 -19.92 -2.74
C LEU A 94 0.45 -19.21 -4.10
N THR A 95 -0.68 -19.15 -4.83
CA THR A 95 -0.74 -18.43 -6.11
C THR A 95 -0.77 -16.91 -5.90
N CYS A 96 -1.23 -16.47 -4.73
CA CYS A 96 -1.26 -15.06 -4.33
C CYS A 96 -1.25 -14.95 -2.79
N LEU A 97 -0.06 -14.93 -2.19
CA LEU A 97 0.10 -14.91 -0.74
C LEU A 97 -0.54 -13.68 -0.09
N SER A 98 -0.53 -12.55 -0.79
CA SER A 98 -1.15 -11.32 -0.31
C SER A 98 -2.66 -11.47 -0.08
N ARG A 99 -3.33 -12.42 -0.75
CA ARG A 99 -4.76 -12.69 -0.58
C ARG A 99 -5.10 -13.19 0.83
N SER A 100 -4.32 -14.16 1.34
CA SER A 100 -4.51 -14.72 2.69
C SER A 100 -3.85 -13.86 3.76
N GLN A 101 -2.71 -13.24 3.46
CA GLN A 101 -1.84 -12.65 4.48
C GLN A 101 -2.06 -11.15 4.71
N GLN A 102 -2.68 -10.39 3.80
CA GLN A 102 -2.73 -8.92 3.92
C GLN A 102 -3.34 -8.41 5.23
N TYR A 103 -4.26 -9.16 5.84
CA TYR A 103 -4.96 -8.72 7.04
C TYR A 103 -4.12 -8.91 8.31
N LEU A 104 -3.07 -9.74 8.26
CA LEU A 104 -2.19 -10.03 9.40
C LEU A 104 -1.35 -8.83 9.84
N TYR A 105 -1.16 -7.85 8.94
CA TYR A 105 -0.28 -6.70 9.16
C TYR A 105 -1.05 -5.41 9.45
N ARG A 106 -2.38 -5.44 9.36
CA ARG A 106 -3.22 -4.25 9.57
C ARG A 106 -3.47 -4.04 11.06
N ASN A 107 -3.56 -2.77 11.45
CA ASN A 107 -4.13 -2.43 12.75
C ASN A 107 -5.55 -3.03 12.85
N PRO A 108 -5.85 -3.80 13.91
CA PRO A 108 -7.18 -4.38 14.14
C PRO A 108 -8.33 -3.37 14.07
N ALA A 109 -8.12 -2.11 14.48
CA ALA A 109 -9.11 -1.05 14.38
C ALA A 109 -9.54 -0.73 12.93
N HIS A 110 -8.64 -0.97 11.98
CA HIS A 110 -8.80 -0.71 10.54
C HIS A 110 -9.23 -1.95 9.73
N ILE A 111 -9.28 -3.12 10.38
CA ILE A 111 -9.85 -4.32 9.78
C ILE A 111 -11.37 -4.18 9.83
N LYS A 112 -11.97 -3.94 8.65
CA LYS A 112 -13.42 -3.90 8.47
C LYS A 112 -13.83 -5.10 7.63
N PRO A 113 -14.85 -5.88 8.06
CA PRO A 113 -15.32 -7.00 7.28
C PRO A 113 -15.92 -6.51 5.95
N LEU A 114 -15.68 -7.29 4.89
CA LEU A 114 -16.31 -7.05 3.60
C LEU A 114 -17.82 -7.33 3.71
N PRO A 115 -18.70 -6.48 3.12
CA PRO A 115 -20.14 -6.72 3.17
C PRO A 115 -20.54 -8.05 2.51
N ASP A 116 -21.48 -8.79 3.10
CA ASP A 116 -22.03 -10.02 2.48
C ASP A 116 -22.57 -9.81 1.05
N PRO A 117 -23.29 -8.71 0.74
CA PRO A 117 -23.73 -8.45 -0.63
C PRO A 117 -22.56 -8.31 -1.60
N LEU A 118 -21.43 -7.74 -1.16
CA LEU A 118 -20.21 -7.64 -1.96
C LEU A 118 -19.58 -9.01 -2.18
N LEU A 119 -19.46 -9.85 -1.14
CA LEU A 119 -18.91 -11.19 -1.30
C LEU A 119 -19.74 -12.05 -2.26
N LYS A 120 -21.08 -11.93 -2.21
CA LYS A 120 -21.98 -12.60 -3.17
C LYS A 120 -21.80 -12.08 -4.58
N ALA A 121 -21.74 -10.75 -4.76
CA ALA A 121 -21.51 -10.14 -6.06
C ALA A 121 -20.13 -10.52 -6.64
N TRP A 122 -19.10 -10.56 -5.80
CA TRP A 122 -17.74 -10.99 -6.16
C TRP A 122 -17.72 -12.45 -6.62
N ALA A 123 -18.35 -13.37 -5.88
CA ALA A 123 -18.45 -14.78 -6.25
C ALA A 123 -19.20 -14.97 -7.58
N SER A 124 -20.32 -14.27 -7.78
CA SER A 124 -21.07 -14.31 -9.02
C SER A 124 -20.27 -13.76 -10.20
N TYR A 125 -19.52 -12.66 -9.99
CA TYR A 125 -18.65 -12.10 -11.02
C TYR A 125 -17.50 -13.06 -11.35
N ALA A 126 -16.87 -13.68 -10.36
CA ALA A 126 -15.81 -14.67 -10.57
C ALA A 126 -16.30 -15.88 -11.39
N GLN A 127 -17.53 -16.35 -11.14
CA GLN A 127 -18.15 -17.41 -11.92
C GLN A 127 -18.36 -17.01 -13.39
N MET A 128 -18.91 -15.81 -13.64
CA MET A 128 -19.08 -15.26 -14.99
C MET A 128 -17.72 -15.07 -15.68
N HIS A 129 -16.72 -14.57 -14.96
CA HIS A 129 -15.39 -14.36 -15.49
C HIS A 129 -14.76 -15.69 -15.94
N ARG A 130 -14.93 -16.75 -15.14
CA ARG A 130 -14.47 -18.10 -15.50
C ARG A 130 -15.18 -18.63 -16.74
N SER A 131 -16.51 -18.54 -16.82
CA SER A 131 -17.25 -19.05 -17.99
C SER A 131 -16.83 -18.35 -19.28
N CYS A 132 -16.55 -17.04 -19.21
CA CYS A 132 -16.11 -16.25 -20.37
C CYS A 132 -14.60 -16.37 -20.68
N SER A 133 -13.83 -17.08 -19.84
CA SER A 133 -12.36 -17.16 -19.99
C SER A 133 -11.86 -18.25 -20.92
N HIS A 134 -12.70 -19.25 -21.23
CA HIS A 134 -12.30 -20.40 -22.05
C HIS A 134 -12.32 -20.13 -23.57
N HIS A 135 -12.58 -18.89 -23.97
CA HIS A 135 -12.67 -18.53 -25.38
C HIS A 135 -11.31 -18.12 -25.97
N ASN A 136 -11.14 -18.37 -27.28
CA ASN A 136 -10.05 -17.75 -28.04
C ASN A 136 -10.40 -16.27 -28.28
N TRP A 137 -10.01 -15.39 -27.35
CA TRP A 137 -10.33 -13.96 -27.41
C TRP A 137 -9.79 -13.27 -28.66
N SER A 138 -8.62 -13.67 -29.17
CA SER A 138 -8.05 -13.12 -30.40
C SER A 138 -8.96 -13.39 -31.60
N ALA A 139 -9.38 -14.65 -31.77
CA ALA A 139 -10.32 -15.04 -32.82
C ALA A 139 -11.69 -14.38 -32.64
N LEU A 140 -12.23 -14.32 -31.42
CA LEU A 140 -13.51 -13.66 -31.12
C LEU A 140 -13.49 -12.15 -31.37
N PHE A 141 -12.36 -11.48 -31.17
CA PHE A 141 -12.24 -10.06 -31.41
C PHE A 141 -12.15 -9.76 -32.92
N LEU A 142 -11.40 -10.58 -33.66
CA LEU A 142 -11.25 -10.44 -35.11
C LEU A 142 -12.48 -10.89 -35.90
N SER A 143 -13.28 -11.81 -35.36
CA SER A 143 -14.36 -12.42 -36.12
C SER A 143 -15.40 -11.43 -36.62
N ARG A 144 -15.52 -10.23 -36.00
CA ARG A 144 -16.32 -9.00 -36.31
C ARG A 144 -17.78 -9.19 -36.78
N ASP A 145 -18.07 -10.22 -37.57
CA ASP A 145 -19.36 -10.77 -37.93
C ASP A 145 -19.89 -11.72 -36.86
N ARG A 146 -21.21 -11.60 -36.62
CA ARG A 146 -21.99 -12.54 -35.82
C ARG A 146 -22.11 -13.86 -36.59
N SER A 147 -21.12 -14.73 -36.47
CA SER A 147 -21.28 -16.12 -36.89
C SER A 147 -22.46 -16.75 -36.11
N PRO A 148 -23.17 -17.77 -36.62
CA PRO A 148 -24.28 -18.40 -35.90
C PRO A 148 -23.86 -18.99 -34.55
N ALA A 149 -22.58 -19.35 -34.40
CA ALA A 149 -21.98 -19.76 -33.13
C ALA A 149 -21.75 -18.58 -32.16
N ASP A 150 -21.44 -17.37 -32.68
CA ASP A 150 -21.35 -16.13 -31.90
C ASP A 150 -22.71 -15.61 -31.42
N GLN A 151 -23.82 -16.04 -32.02
CA GLN A 151 -25.17 -15.65 -31.57
C GLN A 151 -25.58 -16.29 -30.24
N ASN A 152 -24.87 -17.34 -29.81
CA ASN A 152 -25.09 -18.04 -28.54
C ASN A 152 -24.05 -17.67 -27.47
N ASP A 153 -23.09 -16.78 -27.78
CA ASP A 153 -22.08 -16.30 -26.86
C ASP A 153 -22.59 -15.03 -26.14
N GLU A 154 -23.05 -15.22 -24.90
CA GLU A 154 -23.56 -14.13 -24.05
C GLU A 154 -22.43 -13.27 -23.43
N CYS A 155 -21.17 -13.63 -23.62
CA CYS A 155 -20.04 -12.94 -23.01
C CYS A 155 -19.75 -11.59 -23.68
N ARG A 156 -19.65 -10.59 -22.82
CA ARG A 156 -19.24 -9.22 -23.18
C ARG A 156 -17.97 -8.88 -22.42
N TYR A 157 -17.13 -8.07 -23.04
CA TYR A 157 -15.78 -7.80 -22.56
C TYR A 157 -15.58 -6.31 -22.31
N LEU A 158 -14.81 -6.01 -21.26
CA LEU A 158 -14.28 -4.68 -20.98
C LEU A 158 -12.76 -4.79 -20.95
N VAL A 159 -12.09 -4.24 -21.96
CA VAL A 159 -10.64 -4.25 -22.08
C VAL A 159 -10.07 -3.00 -21.42
N TYR A 160 -9.40 -3.15 -20.29
CA TYR A 160 -8.69 -2.06 -19.62
C TYR A 160 -7.30 -1.86 -20.24
N ILE A 161 -7.07 -0.67 -20.77
CA ILE A 161 -5.80 -0.28 -21.38
C ILE A 161 -5.07 0.65 -20.41
N GLU A 162 -3.92 0.20 -19.91
CA GLU A 162 -3.08 1.00 -19.02
C GLU A 162 -2.56 2.25 -19.76
N GLY A 163 -2.89 3.42 -19.21
CA GLY A 163 -2.40 4.70 -19.71
C GLY A 163 -0.94 4.98 -19.32
N ARG A 164 -0.43 6.13 -19.77
CA ARG A 164 0.95 6.58 -19.51
C ARG A 164 1.12 7.37 -18.20
N GLU A 165 0.18 7.21 -17.30
CA GLU A 165 -0.04 8.03 -16.10
C GLU A 165 0.74 7.46 -14.90
N GLY A 166 0.72 8.14 -13.75
CA GLY A 166 1.27 7.58 -12.52
C GLY A 166 0.47 6.35 -12.05
N LEU A 167 1.13 5.43 -11.36
CA LEU A 167 0.52 4.18 -10.89
C LEU A 167 -0.76 4.41 -10.06
N GLY A 168 -0.81 5.45 -9.22
CA GLY A 168 -2.03 5.80 -8.47
C GLY A 168 -3.23 6.04 -9.37
N ASN A 169 -3.06 6.78 -10.48
CA ASN A 169 -4.13 7.00 -11.46
C ASN A 169 -4.55 5.69 -12.12
N VAL A 170 -3.59 4.83 -12.44
CA VAL A 170 -3.84 3.52 -13.07
C VAL A 170 -4.67 2.63 -12.15
N LEU A 171 -4.32 2.52 -10.86
CA LEU A 171 -5.04 1.67 -9.91
C LEU A 171 -6.46 2.18 -9.61
N LEU A 172 -6.63 3.50 -9.49
CA LEU A 172 -7.94 4.14 -9.34
C LEU A 172 -8.85 3.94 -10.57
N SER A 173 -8.27 4.10 -11.75
CA SER A 173 -8.94 3.90 -13.03
C SER A 173 -9.36 2.44 -13.23
N LEU A 174 -8.48 1.49 -12.90
CA LEU A 174 -8.78 0.06 -12.93
C LEU A 174 -9.94 -0.29 -12.00
N THR A 175 -9.97 0.29 -10.79
CA THR A 175 -11.07 0.07 -9.84
C THR A 175 -12.41 0.62 -10.37
N SER A 176 -12.37 1.77 -11.06
CA SER A 176 -13.55 2.33 -11.73
C SER A 176 -14.03 1.43 -12.88
N ALA A 177 -13.10 0.95 -13.72
CA ALA A 177 -13.38 0.03 -14.80
C ALA A 177 -13.98 -1.29 -14.30
N PHE A 178 -13.43 -1.85 -13.21
CA PHE A 178 -13.97 -3.05 -12.59
C PHE A 178 -15.40 -2.86 -12.10
N THR A 179 -15.69 -1.74 -11.44
CA THR A 179 -17.06 -1.45 -10.98
C THR A 179 -18.03 -1.27 -12.14
N PHE A 180 -17.58 -0.65 -13.24
CA PHE A 180 -18.33 -0.59 -14.49
C PHE A 180 -18.58 -1.98 -15.09
N ALA A 181 -17.57 -2.85 -15.09
CA ALA A 181 -17.67 -4.23 -15.56
C ALA A 181 -18.69 -5.03 -14.74
N MET A 182 -18.67 -4.91 -13.41
CA MET A 182 -19.68 -5.51 -12.54
C MET A 182 -21.09 -5.01 -12.86
N ALA A 183 -21.26 -3.69 -13.03
CA ALA A 183 -22.57 -3.09 -13.32
C ALA A 183 -23.14 -3.51 -14.68
N THR A 184 -22.27 -3.75 -15.66
CA THR A 184 -22.65 -4.08 -17.05
C THR A 184 -22.55 -5.57 -17.38
N SER A 185 -22.19 -6.41 -16.40
CA SER A 185 -21.97 -7.85 -16.60
C SER A 185 -21.00 -8.12 -17.75
N ARG A 186 -19.85 -7.44 -17.71
CA ARG A 186 -18.74 -7.61 -18.64
C ARG A 186 -17.57 -8.28 -17.95
N MET A 187 -16.90 -9.19 -18.65
CA MET A 187 -15.62 -9.72 -18.24
C MET A 187 -14.54 -8.64 -18.42
N LEU A 188 -14.02 -8.12 -17.32
CA LEU A 188 -12.86 -7.25 -17.30
C LEU A 188 -11.61 -8.03 -17.68
N VAL A 189 -10.90 -7.58 -18.71
CA VAL A 189 -9.58 -8.07 -19.08
C VAL A 189 -8.61 -6.90 -19.20
N ILE A 190 -7.33 -7.12 -18.90
CA ILE A 190 -6.28 -6.10 -18.86
C ILE A 190 -5.27 -6.33 -19.99
N ASP A 191 -4.82 -5.23 -20.58
CA ASP A 191 -3.74 -5.22 -21.56
C ASP A 191 -2.43 -5.75 -20.92
N SER A 192 -1.88 -6.83 -21.49
CA SER A 192 -0.70 -7.52 -20.96
C SER A 192 0.63 -6.81 -21.22
N ARG A 193 0.63 -5.76 -22.07
CA ARG A 193 1.84 -5.06 -22.49
C ARG A 193 2.37 -4.07 -21.44
N ALA A 194 1.61 -3.81 -20.39
CA ALA A 194 1.89 -2.79 -19.39
C ALA A 194 2.23 -3.37 -18.01
N ASN A 195 2.37 -2.51 -17.00
CA ASN A 195 2.95 -2.91 -15.72
C ASN A 195 1.94 -3.66 -14.83
N ILE A 196 0.65 -3.29 -14.83
CA ILE A 196 -0.31 -3.85 -13.86
C ILE A 196 -0.52 -5.35 -13.98
N ALA A 197 -0.39 -5.91 -15.18
CA ALA A 197 -0.51 -7.36 -15.42
C ALA A 197 0.58 -8.16 -14.70
N LYS A 198 1.72 -7.54 -14.39
CA LYS A 198 2.83 -8.14 -13.64
C LYS A 198 2.84 -7.76 -12.16
N LEU A 199 2.23 -6.63 -11.81
CA LEU A 199 2.20 -6.12 -10.44
C LEU A 199 1.13 -6.78 -9.56
N LEU A 200 0.00 -7.16 -10.18
CA LEU A 200 -1.18 -7.66 -9.48
C LEU A 200 -1.28 -9.19 -9.60
N CYS A 201 -1.83 -9.82 -8.56
CA CYS A 201 -2.28 -11.20 -8.64
C CYS A 201 -3.44 -11.35 -9.62
N GLU A 202 -3.66 -12.59 -10.08
CA GLU A 202 -4.93 -12.97 -10.69
C GLU A 202 -6.07 -12.85 -9.66
N PRO A 203 -7.13 -12.07 -9.90
CA PRO A 203 -8.16 -11.83 -8.90
C PRO A 203 -9.18 -12.97 -8.77
N PHE A 204 -9.38 -13.77 -9.83
CA PHE A 204 -10.44 -14.78 -9.92
C PHE A 204 -9.86 -16.20 -10.08
N PRO A 205 -10.25 -17.17 -9.23
CA PRO A 205 -9.74 -18.54 -9.36
C PRO A 205 -10.11 -19.20 -10.69
N GLU A 206 -9.16 -19.94 -11.28
CA GLU A 206 -9.33 -20.72 -12.52
C GLU A 206 -9.61 -19.88 -13.78
N SER A 207 -9.32 -18.58 -13.76
CA SER A 207 -9.43 -17.72 -14.94
C SER A 207 -8.36 -16.64 -14.89
N SER A 208 -7.94 -16.14 -16.06
CA SER A 208 -7.03 -15.00 -16.14
C SER A 208 -7.77 -13.78 -16.64
N TRP A 209 -7.50 -12.63 -16.03
CA TRP A 209 -7.90 -11.33 -16.58
C TRP A 209 -6.87 -10.75 -17.53
N VAL A 210 -5.71 -11.38 -17.74
CA VAL A 210 -4.64 -10.83 -18.60
C VAL A 210 -4.86 -11.27 -20.05
N LEU A 211 -4.93 -10.30 -20.98
CA LEU A 211 -5.03 -10.62 -22.40
C LEU A 211 -3.80 -11.39 -22.91
N PRO A 212 -3.97 -12.37 -23.81
CA PRO A 212 -2.86 -13.15 -24.32
C PRO A 212 -1.96 -12.30 -25.23
N PRO A 213 -0.68 -12.63 -25.38
CA PRO A 213 0.28 -11.81 -26.13
C PRO A 213 -0.07 -11.63 -27.62
N ASP A 214 -0.83 -12.56 -28.20
CA ASP A 214 -1.27 -12.56 -29.59
C ASP A 214 -2.57 -11.77 -29.81
N PHE A 215 -3.13 -11.14 -28.77
CA PHE A 215 -4.36 -10.37 -28.90
C PHE A 215 -4.20 -9.21 -29.91
N PRO A 216 -5.21 -8.91 -30.76
CA PRO A 216 -5.11 -7.91 -31.83
C PRO A 216 -5.23 -6.48 -31.27
N HIS A 217 -4.18 -6.02 -30.59
CA HIS A 217 -4.18 -4.72 -29.92
C HIS A 217 -4.26 -3.53 -30.89
N GLY A 218 -3.81 -3.68 -32.14
CA GLY A 218 -3.92 -2.62 -33.14
C GLY A 218 -5.39 -2.35 -33.49
N GLU A 219 -6.12 -3.42 -33.77
CA GLU A 219 -7.54 -3.40 -34.10
C GLU A 219 -8.40 -2.92 -32.93
N LEU A 220 -7.96 -3.14 -31.68
CA LEU A 220 -8.59 -2.57 -30.49
C LEU A 220 -8.46 -1.04 -30.44
N LEU A 221 -7.30 -0.50 -30.85
CA LEU A 221 -7.07 0.94 -30.91
C LEU A 221 -7.87 1.60 -32.05
N ASP A 222 -8.23 0.84 -33.08
CA ASP A 222 -9.07 1.29 -34.19
C ASP A 222 -10.58 1.31 -33.85
N CYS A 223 -10.99 0.81 -32.68
CA CYS A 223 -12.38 0.87 -32.26
C CYS A 223 -12.88 2.32 -32.18
N PRO A 224 -14.08 2.62 -32.71
CA PRO A 224 -14.61 3.98 -32.73
C PRO A 224 -14.77 4.52 -31.31
N SER A 225 -14.43 5.79 -31.11
CA SER A 225 -14.73 6.45 -29.83
C SER A 225 -16.24 6.62 -29.65
N LEU A 226 -16.68 6.85 -28.41
CA LEU A 226 -18.09 6.94 -28.04
C LEU A 226 -18.86 7.97 -28.87
N GLY A 227 -18.27 9.16 -29.10
CA GLY A 227 -18.88 10.20 -29.93
C GLY A 227 -19.24 9.73 -31.36
N PRO A 228 -18.26 9.32 -32.18
CA PRO A 228 -18.47 8.75 -33.51
C PRO A 228 -19.41 7.54 -33.53
N PHE A 229 -19.29 6.61 -32.58
CA PHE A 229 -20.18 5.45 -32.46
C PHE A 229 -21.66 5.88 -32.43
N ARG A 230 -21.98 6.91 -31.64
CA ARG A 230 -23.35 7.46 -31.56
C ARG A 230 -23.77 8.22 -32.83
N HIS A 231 -22.89 9.04 -33.39
CA HIS A 231 -23.24 9.89 -34.52
C HIS A 231 -23.49 9.12 -35.82
N ASN A 232 -22.73 8.04 -36.05
CA ASN A 232 -22.78 7.30 -37.30
C ASN A 232 -23.79 6.15 -37.27
N ASN A 233 -24.50 5.93 -36.15
CA ASN A 233 -25.39 4.79 -35.92
C ASN A 233 -24.74 3.46 -36.35
N THR A 234 -23.46 3.28 -36.01
CA THR A 234 -22.69 2.12 -36.46
C THR A 234 -22.98 0.94 -35.55
N ASN A 235 -23.45 -0.17 -36.13
CA ASN A 235 -23.49 -1.48 -35.47
C ASN A 235 -22.05 -2.01 -35.30
N SER A 236 -21.26 -1.33 -34.46
CA SER A 236 -19.87 -1.70 -34.18
C SER A 236 -19.85 -2.75 -33.08
N SER A 237 -19.13 -3.85 -33.31
CA SER A 237 -18.91 -4.88 -32.29
C SER A 237 -17.99 -4.42 -31.15
N CYS A 238 -17.28 -3.30 -31.35
CA CYS A 238 -16.43 -2.66 -30.35
C CYS A 238 -16.58 -1.14 -30.27
N VAL A 239 -16.32 -0.58 -29.09
CA VAL A 239 -16.30 0.87 -28.80
C VAL A 239 -15.15 1.20 -27.87
N SER A 240 -14.48 2.33 -28.10
CA SER A 240 -13.42 2.86 -27.25
C SER A 240 -13.91 4.01 -26.37
N LEU A 241 -13.79 3.84 -25.05
CA LEU A 241 -14.07 4.84 -24.04
C LEU A 241 -12.76 5.49 -23.60
N ASN A 242 -12.49 6.68 -24.12
CA ASN A 242 -11.38 7.52 -23.64
C ASN A 242 -11.88 8.47 -22.55
N LEU A 243 -11.68 8.07 -21.31
CA LEU A 243 -12.10 8.79 -20.12
C LEU A 243 -10.89 9.39 -19.39
N GLN A 244 -9.97 10.03 -20.12
CA GLN A 244 -8.92 10.84 -19.50
C GLN A 244 -9.52 12.13 -18.91
N HIS A 245 -8.78 12.80 -18.02
CA HIS A 245 -9.19 14.08 -17.43
C HIS A 245 -9.59 15.16 -18.47
N ASN A 246 -8.91 15.17 -19.62
CA ASN A 246 -9.17 16.03 -20.78
C ASN A 246 -10.16 15.44 -21.79
N ILE A 247 -11.03 14.52 -21.34
CA ILE A 247 -12.09 13.88 -22.13
C ILE A 247 -12.85 14.88 -23.01
N LEU A 248 -12.99 14.52 -24.29
CA LEU A 248 -13.73 15.31 -25.27
C LEU A 248 -15.20 15.42 -24.87
N HIS A 249 -15.85 16.54 -25.17
CA HIS A 249 -17.27 16.76 -24.82
C HIS A 249 -18.23 15.66 -25.29
N LYS A 250 -17.92 14.99 -26.41
CA LYS A 250 -18.73 13.88 -26.93
C LYS A 250 -18.62 12.62 -26.07
N ASP A 251 -17.45 12.36 -25.48
CA ASP A 251 -17.20 11.19 -24.65
C ASP A 251 -17.68 11.40 -23.20
N GLN A 252 -17.85 12.65 -22.76
CA GLN A 252 -18.45 13.01 -21.46
C GLN A 252 -19.89 12.51 -21.29
N GLN A 253 -20.59 12.19 -22.37
CA GLN A 253 -21.97 11.73 -22.33
C GLN A 253 -22.13 10.28 -21.83
N LEU A 254 -21.03 9.53 -21.63
CA LEU A 254 -21.08 8.18 -21.02
C LEU A 254 -21.90 8.14 -19.74
N PHE A 255 -21.87 9.22 -18.96
CA PHE A 255 -22.55 9.33 -17.67
C PHE A 255 -24.06 9.63 -17.78
N CYS A 256 -24.64 9.55 -18.98
CA CYS A 256 -26.08 9.56 -19.18
C CYS A 256 -26.67 8.16 -19.34
N GLU A 257 -27.90 7.99 -18.85
CA GLU A 257 -28.62 6.71 -18.91
C GLU A 257 -28.77 6.17 -20.34
N ASP A 258 -29.17 7.02 -21.30
CA ASP A 258 -29.36 6.63 -22.71
C ASP A 258 -28.04 6.15 -23.35
N VAL A 259 -26.92 6.79 -23.00
CA VAL A 259 -25.61 6.43 -23.54
C VAL A 259 -25.07 5.18 -22.87
N TYR A 260 -25.16 5.11 -21.55
CA TYR A 260 -24.76 3.95 -20.77
C TYR A 260 -25.52 2.69 -21.22
N THR A 261 -26.83 2.79 -21.40
CA THR A 261 -27.67 1.66 -21.87
C THR A 261 -27.39 1.30 -23.32
N SER A 262 -27.06 2.26 -24.19
CA SER A 262 -26.68 1.94 -25.59
C SER A 262 -25.45 1.05 -25.71
N LEU A 263 -24.59 1.02 -24.68
CA LEU A 263 -23.41 0.14 -24.67
C LEU A 263 -23.77 -1.30 -24.30
N GLN A 264 -24.99 -1.62 -23.87
CA GLN A 264 -25.35 -2.96 -23.40
C GLN A 264 -25.14 -4.06 -24.45
N ASP A 265 -25.33 -3.73 -25.74
CA ASP A 265 -25.23 -4.68 -26.85
C ASP A 265 -23.84 -4.70 -27.53
N VAL A 266 -22.93 -3.82 -27.11
CA VAL A 266 -21.56 -3.77 -27.64
C VAL A 266 -20.76 -4.94 -27.07
N LYS A 267 -20.19 -5.81 -27.90
CA LYS A 267 -19.46 -7.00 -27.40
C LYS A 267 -18.16 -6.59 -26.69
N TRP A 268 -17.39 -5.67 -27.27
CA TRP A 268 -16.09 -5.25 -26.76
C TRP A 268 -16.06 -3.76 -26.41
N VAL A 269 -15.74 -3.42 -25.16
CA VAL A 269 -15.56 -2.02 -24.76
C VAL A 269 -14.11 -1.82 -24.33
N ALA A 270 -13.37 -0.95 -25.00
CA ALA A 270 -12.04 -0.55 -24.55
C ALA A 270 -12.15 0.60 -23.54
N TRP A 271 -11.43 0.53 -22.44
CA TRP A 271 -11.43 1.52 -21.37
C TRP A 271 -10.03 2.10 -21.18
N THR A 272 -9.89 3.40 -21.43
CA THR A 272 -8.68 4.17 -21.10
C THR A 272 -9.07 5.31 -20.18
N SER A 273 -8.49 5.38 -18.98
CA SER A 273 -8.76 6.48 -18.05
C SER A 273 -7.61 6.72 -17.09
N ASN A 274 -7.58 7.93 -16.52
CA ASN A 274 -6.66 8.32 -15.45
C ASN A 274 -7.39 8.85 -14.21
N GLN A 275 -8.68 8.54 -14.06
CA GLN A 275 -9.56 9.09 -13.03
C GLN A 275 -10.23 7.99 -12.20
N TYR A 276 -10.56 8.32 -10.96
CA TYR A 276 -11.51 7.55 -10.16
C TYR A 276 -12.93 8.06 -10.44
N PHE A 277 -13.70 7.38 -11.29
CA PHE A 277 -15.00 7.89 -11.77
C PHE A 277 -16.22 7.37 -11.02
N LEU A 278 -16.08 6.77 -9.84
CA LEU A 278 -17.27 6.25 -9.15
C LEU A 278 -18.32 7.31 -8.86
N THR A 279 -17.93 8.53 -8.47
CA THR A 279 -18.91 9.62 -8.28
C THR A 279 -19.70 9.89 -9.56
N ASN A 280 -19.03 9.95 -10.71
CA ASN A 280 -19.68 10.12 -12.01
C ASN A 280 -20.55 8.94 -12.44
N LEU A 281 -20.09 7.71 -12.21
CA LEU A 281 -20.86 6.51 -12.57
C LEU A 281 -22.14 6.41 -11.72
N PHE A 282 -22.08 6.79 -10.45
CA PHE A 282 -23.25 6.84 -9.57
C PHE A 282 -24.28 7.92 -9.95
N LEU A 283 -23.98 8.83 -10.90
CA LEU A 283 -24.99 9.72 -11.47
C LEU A 283 -25.95 8.97 -12.42
N ILE A 284 -25.54 7.82 -12.96
CA ILE A 284 -26.33 7.01 -13.89
C ILE A 284 -27.37 6.20 -13.08
N PRO A 285 -28.69 6.36 -13.32
CA PRO A 285 -29.74 5.66 -12.61
C PRO A 285 -29.57 4.14 -12.55
N SER A 286 -29.37 3.47 -13.69
CA SER A 286 -29.26 2.01 -13.73
C SER A 286 -27.98 1.49 -13.09
N PHE A 287 -26.87 2.22 -13.21
CA PHE A 287 -25.64 1.91 -12.49
C PHE A 287 -25.86 2.00 -10.97
N TRP A 288 -26.46 3.10 -10.50
CA TRP A 288 -26.76 3.27 -9.07
C TRP A 288 -27.66 2.14 -8.56
N GLN A 289 -28.75 1.80 -9.28
CA GLN A 289 -29.64 0.71 -8.90
C GLN A 289 -28.93 -0.65 -8.77
N ARG A 290 -27.94 -0.94 -9.62
CA ARG A 290 -27.18 -2.19 -9.58
C ARG A 290 -26.11 -2.21 -8.49
N ILE A 291 -25.36 -1.11 -8.34
CA ILE A 291 -24.16 -1.06 -7.50
C ILE A 291 -24.45 -0.62 -6.07
N HIS A 292 -25.32 0.37 -5.85
CA HIS A 292 -25.62 0.87 -4.51
C HIS A 292 -26.04 -0.24 -3.52
N PRO A 293 -26.91 -1.21 -3.86
CA PRO A 293 -27.29 -2.30 -2.96
C PRO A 293 -26.11 -3.12 -2.43
N ILE A 294 -25.04 -3.28 -3.21
CA ILE A 294 -23.84 -4.04 -2.85
C ILE A 294 -23.10 -3.37 -1.69
N PHE A 295 -23.16 -2.03 -1.62
CA PHE A 295 -22.39 -1.22 -0.67
C PHE A 295 -23.24 -0.48 0.36
N ARG A 296 -24.54 -0.76 0.46
CA ARG A 296 -25.48 -0.06 1.37
C ARG A 296 -24.98 0.10 2.81
N GLY A 297 -24.30 -0.92 3.34
CA GLY A 297 -23.75 -0.89 4.70
C GLY A 297 -22.45 -0.09 4.85
N ASN A 298 -21.75 0.22 3.75
CA ASN A 298 -20.36 0.73 3.74
C ASN A 298 -20.11 1.74 2.59
N VAL A 299 -21.05 2.67 2.33
CA VAL A 299 -20.95 3.62 1.19
C VAL A 299 -19.66 4.46 1.22
N GLY A 300 -19.15 4.80 2.41
CA GLY A 300 -17.87 5.53 2.55
C GLY A 300 -16.60 4.69 2.42
N GLN A 301 -16.70 3.41 2.01
CA GLN A 301 -15.58 2.45 1.92
C GLN A 301 -15.70 1.55 0.68
N ILE A 302 -16.27 2.07 -0.40
CA ILE A 302 -16.43 1.34 -1.67
C ILE A 302 -15.07 1.01 -2.25
N PHE A 303 -14.18 2.01 -2.39
CA PHE A 303 -12.82 1.81 -2.86
C PHE A 303 -12.06 0.86 -1.94
N THR A 304 -12.14 1.04 -0.62
CA THR A 304 -11.48 0.15 0.35
C THR A 304 -11.85 -1.31 0.13
N SER A 305 -13.14 -1.58 -0.01
CA SER A 305 -13.65 -2.95 -0.15
C SER A 305 -13.22 -3.58 -1.48
N LEU A 306 -13.29 -2.81 -2.57
CA LEU A 306 -12.87 -3.26 -3.91
C LEU A 306 -11.35 -3.41 -4.00
N ALA A 307 -10.58 -2.45 -3.51
CA ALA A 307 -9.13 -2.46 -3.58
C ALA A 307 -8.52 -3.63 -2.82
N ARG A 308 -9.08 -4.00 -1.66
CA ARG A 308 -8.64 -5.16 -0.88
C ARG A 308 -8.93 -6.50 -1.55
N LEU A 309 -9.84 -6.57 -2.53
CA LEU A 309 -10.11 -7.76 -3.32
C LEU A 309 -9.35 -7.78 -4.64
N LEU A 310 -9.27 -6.63 -5.31
CA LEU A 310 -8.80 -6.50 -6.69
C LEU A 310 -7.31 -6.17 -6.79
N LEU A 311 -6.79 -5.31 -5.91
CA LEU A 311 -5.45 -4.71 -6.04
C LEU A 311 -4.42 -5.45 -5.21
N LEU A 312 -4.42 -6.78 -5.28
CA LEU A 312 -3.52 -7.64 -4.50
C LEU A 312 -2.13 -7.72 -5.14
N PRO A 313 -1.03 -7.45 -4.40
CA PRO A 313 0.32 -7.59 -4.91
C PRO A 313 0.65 -9.02 -5.30
N ALA A 314 1.20 -9.19 -6.51
CA ALA A 314 1.82 -10.43 -6.94
C ALA A 314 2.96 -10.82 -5.97
N ASN A 315 3.26 -12.12 -5.88
CA ASN A 315 4.15 -12.68 -4.86
C ASN A 315 5.53 -12.01 -4.81
N ASP A 316 6.13 -11.66 -5.94
CA ASP A 316 7.43 -10.98 -5.98
C ASP A 316 7.38 -9.60 -5.31
N THR A 317 6.30 -8.85 -5.54
CA THR A 317 6.06 -7.55 -4.91
C THR A 317 5.70 -7.72 -3.43
N TRP A 318 4.87 -8.72 -3.12
CA TRP A 318 4.50 -9.06 -1.76
C TRP A 318 5.72 -9.42 -0.89
N ALA A 319 6.68 -10.15 -1.45
CA ALA A 319 7.92 -10.50 -0.76
C ALA A 319 8.72 -9.26 -0.34
N ILE A 320 8.73 -8.20 -1.16
CA ILE A 320 9.37 -6.92 -0.80
C ILE A 320 8.60 -6.26 0.36
N ILE A 321 7.26 -6.17 0.25
CA ILE A 321 6.40 -5.61 1.31
C ILE A 321 6.67 -6.31 2.65
N LEU A 322 6.71 -7.65 2.67
CA LEU A 322 6.96 -8.42 3.88
C LEU A 322 8.34 -8.13 4.48
N ARG A 323 9.39 -8.11 3.65
CA ARG A 323 10.76 -7.83 4.11
C ARG A 323 10.88 -6.44 4.69
N GLU A 324 10.32 -5.44 4.02
CA GLU A 324 10.32 -4.05 4.49
C GLU A 324 9.54 -3.89 5.79
N PHE A 325 8.34 -4.47 5.86
CA PHE A 325 7.50 -4.42 7.05
C PHE A 325 8.22 -5.03 8.26
N TRP A 326 8.67 -6.29 8.15
CA TRP A 326 9.30 -6.97 9.28
C TRP A 326 10.64 -6.34 9.69
N SER A 327 11.45 -5.90 8.72
CA SER A 327 12.78 -5.37 9.02
C SER A 327 12.75 -3.99 9.64
N TYR A 328 11.77 -3.14 9.29
CA TYR A 328 11.81 -1.72 9.63
C TYR A 328 10.58 -1.20 10.37
N LEU A 329 9.39 -1.71 10.06
CA LEU A 329 8.12 -1.18 10.56
C LEU A 329 7.54 -2.00 11.73
N SER A 330 7.86 -3.29 11.80
CA SER A 330 7.36 -4.17 12.86
C SER A 330 7.94 -3.81 14.22
N GLY A 331 7.20 -4.13 15.28
CA GLY A 331 7.65 -3.95 16.66
C GLY A 331 7.59 -2.51 17.19
N ALA A 332 6.97 -1.56 16.48
CA ALA A 332 6.68 -0.24 17.04
C ALA A 332 5.32 -0.20 17.75
N ASN A 333 5.17 0.67 18.77
CA ASN A 333 3.87 0.87 19.43
C ASN A 333 2.86 1.58 18.53
N ALA A 334 3.34 2.45 17.64
CA ALA A 334 2.54 3.15 16.66
C ALA A 334 3.29 3.29 15.32
N GLN A 335 2.55 3.21 14.21
CA GLN A 335 3.03 3.41 12.85
C GLN A 335 2.39 4.67 12.25
N LEU A 336 3.21 5.60 11.78
CA LEU A 336 2.79 6.81 11.09
C LEU A 336 3.23 6.75 9.63
N GLY A 337 2.28 6.81 8.72
CA GLY A 337 2.55 6.94 7.29
C GLY A 337 2.63 8.41 6.90
N VAL A 338 3.64 8.80 6.12
CA VAL A 338 3.77 10.15 5.58
C VAL A 338 4.05 10.07 4.08
N GLN A 339 3.08 10.49 3.28
CA GLN A 339 3.16 10.48 1.83
C GLN A 339 3.38 11.92 1.33
N VAL A 340 4.55 12.16 0.72
CA VAL A 340 4.97 13.49 0.26
C VAL A 340 4.97 13.55 -1.27
N ARG A 341 4.20 14.49 -1.82
CA ARG A 341 4.14 14.79 -3.25
C ARG A 341 3.91 16.28 -3.47
N LEU A 342 4.87 16.94 -4.09
CA LEU A 342 4.72 18.35 -4.49
C LEU A 342 4.01 18.44 -5.83
N HIS A 343 2.75 18.89 -5.84
CA HIS A 343 2.00 19.18 -7.07
C HIS A 343 2.16 20.64 -7.48
N GLY A 344 2.11 20.91 -8.80
CA GLY A 344 2.19 22.27 -9.36
C GLY A 344 3.61 22.81 -9.52
N ARG A 345 4.64 21.98 -9.38
CA ARG A 345 6.05 22.37 -9.55
C ARG A 345 6.65 21.79 -10.83
N HIS A 346 7.65 22.49 -11.38
CA HIS A 346 8.40 22.00 -12.55
C HIS A 346 9.21 20.75 -12.22
N ASN A 347 9.92 20.75 -11.09
CA ASN A 347 10.65 19.58 -10.59
C ASN A 347 9.95 18.98 -9.37
N LEU A 348 9.31 17.84 -9.59
CA LEU A 348 8.52 17.13 -8.58
C LEU A 348 9.38 16.37 -7.56
N ALA A 349 10.67 16.21 -7.85
CA ALA A 349 11.66 15.57 -6.98
C ALA A 349 12.59 16.59 -6.30
N GLU A 350 12.35 17.90 -6.46
CA GLU A 350 13.10 18.91 -5.75
C GLU A 350 12.73 18.93 -4.26
N PHE A 351 13.74 19.14 -3.41
CA PHE A 351 13.49 19.36 -1.99
C PHE A 351 13.01 20.79 -1.77
N ASP A 352 11.88 20.92 -1.06
CA ASP A 352 11.36 22.20 -0.64
C ASP A 352 11.39 22.32 0.89
N PRO A 353 12.20 23.24 1.45
CA PRO A 353 12.21 23.52 2.88
C PRO A 353 10.84 23.91 3.43
N GLN A 354 10.07 24.71 2.69
CA GLN A 354 8.75 25.17 3.16
C GLN A 354 7.77 24.00 3.26
N ALA A 355 7.77 23.10 2.28
CA ALA A 355 6.97 21.88 2.35
C ALA A 355 7.41 20.99 3.53
N ASN A 356 8.71 20.87 3.79
CA ASN A 356 9.23 20.12 4.94
C ASN A 356 8.73 20.69 6.27
N ASP A 357 8.79 22.02 6.44
CA ASP A 357 8.34 22.69 7.66
C ASP A 357 6.84 22.48 7.88
N ARG A 358 6.04 22.55 6.81
CA ARG A 358 4.59 22.30 6.88
C ARG A 358 4.24 20.85 7.18
N ILE A 359 5.03 19.88 6.69
CA ILE A 359 4.89 18.47 7.10
C ILE A 359 5.10 18.37 8.61
N MET A 360 6.22 18.89 9.12
CA MET A 360 6.54 18.83 10.55
C MET A 360 5.47 19.56 11.39
N GLU A 361 5.04 20.74 10.96
CA GLU A 361 4.00 21.51 11.63
C GLU A 361 2.69 20.70 11.76
N CYS A 362 2.21 20.08 10.68
CA CYS A 362 1.03 19.23 10.71
C CYS A 362 1.17 18.07 11.71
N LEU A 363 2.29 17.34 11.65
CA LEU A 363 2.50 16.15 12.47
C LEU A 363 2.62 16.48 13.96
N LEU A 364 3.26 17.61 14.29
CA LEU A 364 3.43 18.07 15.67
C LEU A 364 2.13 18.68 16.25
N GLN A 365 1.40 19.49 15.48
CA GLN A 365 0.14 20.11 15.93
C GLN A 365 -0.94 19.07 16.22
N ASN A 366 -0.97 17.98 15.45
CA ASN A 366 -1.93 16.89 15.61
C ASN A 366 -1.44 15.77 16.53
N ASN A 367 -0.32 15.97 17.25
CA ASN A 367 0.26 15.01 18.19
C ASN A 367 0.61 13.63 17.57
N LEU A 368 0.88 13.60 16.28
CA LEU A 368 1.32 12.39 15.56
C LEU A 368 2.81 12.10 15.82
N LEU A 369 3.59 13.14 16.15
CA LEU A 369 4.98 13.07 16.56
C LEU A 369 5.22 13.89 17.83
N PRO A 370 6.23 13.53 18.66
CA PRO A 370 6.57 14.28 19.86
C PRO A 370 7.12 15.67 19.51
N ARG A 371 6.79 16.66 20.33
CA ARG A 371 7.28 18.04 20.17
C ARG A 371 8.75 18.14 20.54
N PHE A 372 9.43 19.10 19.94
CA PHE A 372 10.81 19.44 20.30
C PHE A 372 10.82 20.33 21.53
N SER A 373 11.85 20.17 22.37
CA SER A 373 12.09 21.00 23.55
C SER A 373 13.34 21.87 23.37
N GLU A 374 13.44 22.96 24.13
CA GLU A 374 14.60 23.88 24.03
C GLU A 374 15.89 23.26 24.60
N ARG A 375 15.78 22.31 25.53
CA ARG A 375 16.92 21.73 26.26
C ARG A 375 16.66 20.27 26.58
N GLU A 376 17.75 19.51 26.68
CA GLU A 376 17.70 18.12 27.13
C GLU A 376 17.22 17.99 28.58
N ASN A 377 16.23 17.12 28.78
CA ASN A 377 15.82 16.70 30.11
C ASN A 377 16.60 15.47 30.53
N LEU A 378 17.67 15.67 31.31
CA LEU A 378 18.56 14.60 31.75
C LEU A 378 17.84 13.50 32.54
N THR A 379 16.72 13.82 33.20
CA THR A 379 15.89 12.83 33.90
C THR A 379 15.19 11.91 32.90
N GLU A 380 14.61 12.47 31.83
CA GLU A 380 13.96 11.71 30.77
C GLU A 380 14.97 10.85 29.99
N LEU A 381 16.17 11.39 29.71
CA LEU A 381 17.26 10.62 29.10
C LEU A 381 17.71 9.45 29.98
N SER A 382 17.79 9.63 31.30
CA SER A 382 18.11 8.56 32.24
C SER A 382 17.03 7.47 32.25
N ILE A 383 15.75 7.86 32.26
CA ILE A 383 14.61 6.93 32.17
C ILE A 383 14.66 6.16 30.83
N LEU A 384 14.96 6.85 29.74
CA LEU A 384 15.07 6.24 28.42
C LEU A 384 16.17 5.17 28.37
N HIS A 385 17.34 5.47 28.96
CA HIS A 385 18.44 4.52 29.07
C HIS A 385 18.02 3.26 29.85
N ASP A 386 17.42 3.43 31.03
CA ASP A 386 16.95 2.30 31.84
C ASP A 386 15.87 1.46 31.11
N ARG A 387 14.91 2.13 30.46
CA ARG A 387 13.92 1.45 29.60
C ARG A 387 14.58 0.60 28.52
N LYS A 388 15.60 1.13 27.84
CA LYS A 388 16.29 0.43 26.76
C LYS A 388 17.11 -0.75 27.24
N MET A 389 17.82 -0.58 28.36
CA MET A 389 18.57 -1.67 28.98
C MET A 389 17.66 -2.82 29.43
N LYS A 390 16.44 -2.49 29.90
CA LYS A 390 15.43 -3.48 30.30
C LYS A 390 14.73 -4.14 29.11
N ALA A 391 14.43 -3.38 28.05
CA ALA A 391 13.69 -3.89 26.89
C ALA A 391 14.49 -4.91 26.04
N ARG A 392 15.83 -4.94 26.13
CA ARG A 392 16.72 -5.81 25.32
C ARG A 392 16.48 -5.80 23.81
N GLU A 393 15.72 -4.83 23.30
CA GLU A 393 15.26 -4.78 21.91
C GLU A 393 15.38 -3.39 21.31
N ASN A 394 15.53 -3.36 19.98
CA ASN A 394 15.50 -2.17 19.15
C ASN A 394 14.06 -1.62 19.01
N HIS A 395 13.34 -1.45 20.13
CA HIS A 395 11.94 -1.02 20.14
C HIS A 395 11.80 0.46 19.76
N ALA A 396 10.90 0.81 18.85
CA ALA A 396 10.54 2.22 18.60
C ALA A 396 9.17 2.50 19.21
N ASP A 397 8.95 3.68 19.80
CA ASP A 397 7.60 4.06 20.21
C ASP A 397 6.76 4.45 19.00
N ILE A 398 7.37 5.15 18.04
CA ILE A 398 6.75 5.53 16.78
C ILE A 398 7.71 5.16 15.65
N VAL A 399 7.22 4.45 14.64
CA VAL A 399 7.91 4.32 13.35
C VAL A 399 7.19 5.14 12.30
N VAL A 400 7.95 5.94 11.55
CA VAL A 400 7.46 6.75 10.44
C VAL A 400 7.85 6.09 9.13
N MET A 401 6.87 5.64 8.34
CA MET A 401 7.07 5.23 6.96
C MET A 401 6.85 6.44 6.06
N LEU A 402 7.94 7.01 5.53
CA LEU A 402 7.90 8.19 4.68
C LEU A 402 8.12 7.80 3.22
N ALA A 403 7.13 8.05 2.36
CA ALA A 403 7.22 7.83 0.92
C ALA A 403 7.31 9.17 0.17
N SER A 404 8.36 9.34 -0.62
CA SER A 404 8.64 10.56 -1.39
C SER A 404 9.59 10.25 -2.54
N LEU A 405 9.41 10.92 -3.70
CA LEU A 405 10.42 10.88 -4.76
C LEU A 405 11.78 11.44 -4.29
N GLN A 406 11.75 12.36 -3.33
CA GLN A 406 12.91 13.05 -2.77
C GLN A 406 13.22 12.49 -1.38
N GLY A 407 14.34 11.76 -1.25
CA GLY A 407 14.79 11.15 0.00
C GLY A 407 15.15 12.14 1.11
N LYS A 408 15.44 13.40 0.75
CA LYS A 408 15.86 14.43 1.71
C LYS A 408 14.81 14.71 2.81
N TYR A 409 13.51 14.56 2.54
CA TYR A 409 12.47 14.69 3.57
C TYR A 409 12.63 13.66 4.70
N ALA A 410 12.82 12.38 4.35
CA ALA A 410 13.07 11.32 5.33
C ALA A 410 14.37 11.54 6.08
N GLN A 411 15.43 11.96 5.37
CA GLN A 411 16.73 12.20 5.98
C GLN A 411 16.70 13.34 7.01
N ILE A 412 16.05 14.46 6.68
CA ILE A 412 15.92 15.61 7.60
C ILE A 412 15.09 15.21 8.83
N MET A 413 13.95 14.56 8.64
CA MET A 413 13.13 14.12 9.76
C MET A 413 13.90 13.16 10.68
N LYS A 414 14.65 12.22 10.10
CA LYS A 414 15.53 11.31 10.84
C LYS A 414 16.60 12.07 11.63
N ASP A 415 17.25 13.04 11.00
CA ASP A 415 18.29 13.86 11.63
C ASP A 415 17.74 14.71 12.78
N GLN A 416 16.53 15.27 12.63
CA GLN A 416 15.87 16.07 13.67
C GLN A 416 15.59 15.23 14.93
N PHE A 417 14.91 14.08 14.78
CA PHE A 417 14.61 13.21 15.93
C PHE A 417 15.83 12.49 16.52
N ALA A 418 16.95 12.45 15.80
CA ALA A 418 18.20 11.91 16.33
C ALA A 418 19.06 12.93 17.10
N LYS A 419 18.91 14.24 16.82
CA LYS A 419 19.84 15.28 17.28
C LYS A 419 19.20 16.35 18.15
N LEU A 420 17.89 16.54 18.05
CA LEU A 420 17.19 17.60 18.78
C LEU A 420 16.52 17.04 20.03
N PRO A 421 16.54 17.78 21.16
CA PRO A 421 15.77 17.43 22.34
C PRO A 421 14.28 17.33 22.03
N ILE A 422 13.62 16.29 22.55
CA ILE A 422 12.18 16.08 22.42
C ILE A 422 11.52 16.10 23.80
N GLU A 423 10.23 16.42 23.84
CA GLU A 423 9.42 16.29 25.04
C GLU A 423 9.10 14.82 25.33
N GLY A 424 9.46 14.35 26.53
CA GLY A 424 9.19 13.00 26.98
C GLY A 424 10.20 11.97 26.45
N THR A 425 9.84 10.69 26.57
CA THR A 425 10.77 9.57 26.33
C THR A 425 10.42 8.76 25.07
N LYS A 426 9.69 9.33 24.12
CA LYS A 426 9.23 8.60 22.92
C LYS A 426 10.34 8.48 21.88
N MET A 427 10.67 7.27 21.47
CA MET A 427 11.62 7.00 20.39
C MET A 427 10.94 7.01 19.03
N VAL A 428 11.44 7.86 18.13
CA VAL A 428 10.98 7.94 16.74
C VAL A 428 12.00 7.30 15.82
N ARG A 429 11.57 6.33 15.00
CA ARG A 429 12.33 5.78 13.88
C ARG A 429 11.73 6.28 12.58
N VAL A 430 12.56 6.69 11.62
CA VAL A 430 12.11 7.08 10.28
C VAL A 430 12.66 6.09 9.26
N HIS A 431 11.78 5.58 8.40
CA HIS A 431 12.08 4.65 7.32
C HIS A 431 11.55 5.19 5.98
N SER A 432 12.31 4.94 4.91
CA SER A 432 11.87 5.14 3.53
C SER A 432 12.45 4.00 2.70
N VAL A 433 11.61 3.40 1.86
CA VAL A 433 12.00 2.25 1.02
C VAL A 433 12.87 2.70 -0.15
N SER A 434 12.48 3.79 -0.82
CA SER A 434 13.17 4.23 -2.03
C SER A 434 13.48 5.73 -2.03
N GLN A 435 14.47 6.12 -2.84
CA GLN A 435 14.83 7.51 -3.13
C GLN A 435 15.04 7.67 -4.63
N LEU A 436 13.95 7.63 -5.39
CA LEU A 436 14.01 7.48 -6.85
C LEU A 436 14.52 8.74 -7.58
N GLY A 437 14.44 9.92 -6.95
CA GLY A 437 14.99 11.18 -7.48
C GLY A 437 14.32 11.70 -8.76
N SER A 438 13.47 10.89 -9.40
CA SER A 438 12.71 11.23 -10.60
C SER A 438 11.53 10.26 -10.80
N GLN A 439 10.56 10.66 -11.61
CA GLN A 439 9.47 9.80 -12.04
C GLN A 439 9.75 9.25 -13.43
N ASN A 440 9.84 7.92 -13.54
CA ASN A 440 9.92 7.13 -14.76
C ASN A 440 8.74 6.13 -14.83
N LYS A 441 8.61 5.43 -15.95
CA LYS A 441 7.48 4.52 -16.26
C LYS A 441 7.89 3.04 -16.26
N GLY A 442 9.09 2.75 -15.78
CA GLY A 442 9.62 1.40 -15.73
C GLY A 442 8.90 0.54 -14.68
N PHE A 443 8.91 -0.76 -14.90
CA PHE A 443 8.30 -1.74 -14.00
C PHE A 443 8.87 -1.64 -12.57
N GLU A 444 10.18 -1.50 -12.41
CA GLU A 444 10.83 -1.40 -11.09
C GLU A 444 10.30 -0.21 -10.27
N GLN A 445 10.16 0.96 -10.89
CA GLN A 445 9.58 2.12 -10.21
C GLN A 445 8.10 1.91 -9.88
N ALA A 446 7.34 1.28 -10.77
CA ALA A 446 5.94 0.95 -10.48
C ALA A 446 5.83 -0.06 -9.32
N GLN A 447 6.72 -1.05 -9.27
CA GLN A 447 6.78 -2.03 -8.20
C GLN A 447 7.11 -1.37 -6.85
N LEU A 448 8.16 -0.55 -6.78
CA LEU A 448 8.53 0.16 -5.55
C LEU A 448 7.45 1.14 -5.09
N ALA A 449 6.84 1.86 -6.02
CA ALA A 449 5.70 2.73 -5.71
C ALA A 449 4.53 1.92 -5.10
N PHE A 450 4.26 0.72 -5.63
CA PHE A 450 3.20 -0.14 -5.11
C PHE A 450 3.52 -0.70 -3.73
N VAL A 451 4.78 -1.09 -3.51
CA VAL A 451 5.30 -1.50 -2.18
C VAL A 451 5.06 -0.40 -1.16
N GLU A 452 5.46 0.83 -1.47
CA GLU A 452 5.29 1.97 -0.58
C GLU A 452 3.81 2.30 -0.30
N MET A 453 2.93 2.24 -1.31
CA MET A 453 1.48 2.40 -1.10
C MET A 453 0.92 1.39 -0.10
N TRP A 454 1.35 0.12 -0.20
CA TRP A 454 0.92 -0.95 0.71
C TRP A 454 1.47 -0.77 2.13
N LEU A 455 2.75 -0.44 2.27
CA LEU A 455 3.38 -0.18 3.57
C LEU A 455 2.72 1.01 4.30
N LEU A 456 2.44 2.10 3.58
CA LEU A 456 1.67 3.22 4.15
C LEU A 456 0.27 2.78 4.60
N SER A 457 -0.37 1.86 3.88
CA SER A 457 -1.70 1.36 4.23
C SER A 457 -1.77 0.56 5.55
N TYR A 458 -0.62 0.16 6.10
CA TYR A 458 -0.52 -0.51 7.41
C TYR A 458 -0.35 0.46 8.58
N SER A 459 -0.30 1.77 8.32
CA SER A 459 -0.12 2.77 9.36
C SER A 459 -1.37 2.92 10.25
N ASP A 460 -1.16 3.38 11.48
CA ASP A 460 -2.24 3.74 12.41
C ASP A 460 -2.80 5.13 12.09
N ASN A 461 -1.90 6.04 11.69
CA ASN A 461 -2.26 7.36 11.20
C ASN A 461 -1.53 7.60 9.89
N LEU A 462 -2.14 8.37 8.99
CA LEU A 462 -1.60 8.62 7.67
C LEU A 462 -1.70 10.11 7.35
N ALA A 463 -0.60 10.72 6.90
CA ALA A 463 -0.59 12.05 6.30
C ALA A 463 -0.34 11.92 4.80
N THR A 464 -1.17 12.56 3.97
CA THR A 464 -1.08 12.48 2.50
C THR A 464 -1.05 13.86 1.87
N SER A 465 -0.31 14.01 0.78
CA SER A 465 -0.23 15.29 0.06
C SER A 465 -1.50 15.57 -0.74
N LYS A 466 -1.97 16.83 -0.75
CA LYS A 466 -3.09 17.26 -1.60
C LYS A 466 -2.89 16.82 -3.05
N TYR A 467 -3.99 16.43 -3.71
CA TYR A 467 -4.04 15.97 -5.10
C TYR A 467 -3.36 14.61 -5.38
N SER A 468 -2.73 13.98 -4.39
CA SER A 468 -1.92 12.79 -4.66
C SER A 468 -2.77 11.53 -4.72
N THR A 469 -2.95 10.99 -5.93
CA THR A 469 -3.60 9.69 -6.11
C THR A 469 -2.81 8.54 -5.49
N PHE A 470 -1.48 8.69 -5.32
CA PHE A 470 -0.67 7.76 -4.53
C PHE A 470 -1.16 7.68 -3.08
N GLY A 471 -1.43 8.84 -2.46
CA GLY A 471 -2.02 8.92 -1.12
C GLY A 471 -3.41 8.28 -1.06
N TYR A 472 -4.25 8.48 -2.09
CA TYR A 472 -5.57 7.86 -2.13
C TYR A 472 -5.54 6.34 -2.15
N ILE A 473 -4.56 5.72 -2.84
CA ILE A 473 -4.40 4.27 -2.79
C ILE A 473 -4.07 3.81 -1.38
N ALA A 474 -3.08 4.44 -0.72
CA ALA A 474 -2.65 4.07 0.63
C ALA A 474 -3.78 4.25 1.67
N GLN A 475 -4.44 5.41 1.67
CA GLN A 475 -5.53 5.71 2.62
C GLN A 475 -6.73 4.76 2.40
N GLY A 476 -7.02 4.46 1.13
CA GLY A 476 -8.15 3.63 0.75
C GLY A 476 -7.94 2.17 1.10
N LEU A 477 -6.75 1.62 0.80
CA LEU A 477 -6.35 0.27 1.23
C LEU A 477 -6.34 0.16 2.76
N GLY A 478 -5.86 1.21 3.43
CA GLY A 478 -5.76 1.27 4.89
C GLY A 478 -7.11 1.47 5.59
N ALA A 479 -8.12 1.99 4.90
CA ALA A 479 -9.33 2.53 5.52
C ALA A 479 -9.02 3.63 6.56
N ILE A 480 -8.04 4.48 6.26
CA ILE A 480 -7.50 5.51 7.16
C ILE A 480 -7.98 6.88 6.68
N HIS A 481 -8.57 7.67 7.57
CA HIS A 481 -8.84 9.08 7.27
C HIS A 481 -7.51 9.84 7.32
N PRO A 482 -7.05 10.43 6.20
CA PRO A 482 -5.72 11.02 6.15
C PRO A 482 -5.70 12.41 6.79
N TYR A 483 -4.56 12.83 7.32
CA TYR A 483 -4.23 14.24 7.48
C TYR A 483 -3.74 14.77 6.12
N ILE A 484 -4.58 15.56 5.46
CA ILE A 484 -4.34 16.07 4.10
C ILE A 484 -3.40 17.28 4.19
N LEU A 485 -2.14 17.10 3.79
CA LEU A 485 -1.07 18.08 3.82
C LEU A 485 -1.22 19.13 2.70
N ASP A 486 -1.34 20.41 3.08
CA ASP A 486 -1.32 21.53 2.15
C ASP A 486 0.10 22.09 2.03
N LEU A 487 0.90 21.57 1.10
CA LEU A 487 2.34 21.86 1.00
C LEU A 487 2.70 23.16 0.24
N ASN A 488 1.71 23.88 -0.31
CA ASN A 488 1.95 25.03 -1.19
C ASN A 488 1.52 26.38 -0.60
N LYS A 489 0.84 26.40 0.55
CA LYS A 489 0.39 27.65 1.20
C LYS A 489 1.44 28.18 2.19
N GLY A 490 1.34 29.48 2.48
CA GLY A 490 2.21 30.15 3.46
C GLY A 490 1.88 29.83 4.92
N GLU A 491 2.75 30.28 5.83
CA GLU A 491 2.79 29.96 7.26
C GLU A 491 1.48 30.18 8.03
N HIS A 492 0.61 31.08 7.59
CA HIS A 492 -0.64 31.42 8.31
C HIS A 492 -1.80 30.49 7.94
N ALA A 493 -1.63 29.63 6.93
CA ALA A 493 -2.63 28.65 6.55
C ALA A 493 -2.38 27.33 7.27
N SER A 494 -3.44 26.70 7.78
CA SER A 494 -3.37 25.37 8.41
C SER A 494 -2.52 24.40 7.57
N PRO A 495 -1.53 23.71 8.18
CA PRO A 495 -0.60 22.83 7.46
C PRO A 495 -1.28 21.58 6.90
N CYS A 496 -2.37 21.13 7.55
CA CYS A 496 -3.17 20.01 7.09
C CYS A 496 -4.57 20.02 7.71
N VAL A 497 -5.48 19.29 7.08
CA VAL A 497 -6.84 19.05 7.58
C VAL A 497 -7.12 17.56 7.66
N LEU A 498 -7.90 17.12 8.64
CA LEU A 498 -8.35 15.73 8.66
C LEU A 498 -9.33 15.48 7.51
N GLY A 499 -9.12 14.40 6.78
CA GLY A 499 -9.95 14.00 5.65
C GLY A 499 -11.36 13.60 6.09
N GLN A 500 -12.36 13.99 5.31
CA GLN A 500 -13.78 13.71 5.55
C GLN A 500 -14.19 12.27 5.16
N SER A 501 -13.34 11.58 4.40
CA SER A 501 -13.58 10.23 3.91
C SER A 501 -12.27 9.53 3.54
N VAL A 502 -12.31 8.20 3.57
CA VAL A 502 -11.21 7.34 3.07
C VAL A 502 -11.30 7.12 1.56
N GLU A 503 -12.43 7.47 0.93
CA GLU A 503 -12.63 7.35 -0.51
C GLU A 503 -11.67 8.26 -1.30
N PRO A 504 -11.17 7.83 -2.47
CA PRO A 504 -10.43 8.70 -3.37
C PRO A 504 -11.29 9.87 -3.89
N CYS A 505 -10.63 10.98 -4.22
CA CYS A 505 -11.28 12.08 -4.93
C CYS A 505 -11.39 11.79 -6.43
N THR A 506 -12.55 12.05 -7.03
CA THR A 506 -12.71 12.26 -8.46
C THR A 506 -12.25 13.69 -8.79
N HIS A 507 -11.04 13.84 -9.33
CA HIS A 507 -10.44 15.16 -9.59
C HIS A 507 -11.17 15.98 -10.63
N TYR A 508 -11.56 15.35 -11.73
CA TYR A 508 -12.22 16.02 -12.85
C TYR A 508 -13.61 15.44 -13.10
N PRO A 509 -14.58 15.67 -12.17
CA PRO A 509 -15.92 15.17 -12.36
C PRO A 509 -16.55 15.81 -13.60
N LYS A 510 -17.36 15.03 -14.33
CA LYS A 510 -18.09 15.51 -15.51
C LYS A 510 -19.55 15.68 -15.22
N ILE A 511 -20.10 16.83 -15.57
CA ILE A 511 -21.54 17.07 -15.51
C ILE A 511 -22.09 16.76 -16.90
N PRO A 512 -22.62 15.54 -17.14
CA PRO A 512 -23.25 15.23 -18.42
C PRO A 512 -24.50 16.09 -18.66
N ARG A 513 -24.90 16.25 -19.93
CA ARG A 513 -26.04 17.12 -20.31
C ARG A 513 -27.40 16.63 -19.80
N CYS A 514 -27.49 15.36 -19.43
CA CYS A 514 -28.69 14.76 -18.86
C CYS A 514 -28.87 15.06 -17.36
N LEU A 515 -27.89 15.73 -16.71
CA LEU A 515 -28.06 16.28 -15.37
C LEU A 515 -28.53 17.75 -15.50
N GLY A 516 -29.57 18.11 -14.75
CA GLY A 516 -30.24 19.40 -14.78
C GLY A 516 -31.66 19.32 -14.21
N ALA A 517 -32.46 20.38 -14.38
CA ALA A 517 -33.84 20.45 -13.87
C ALA A 517 -34.74 19.29 -14.35
N ASP A 518 -34.50 18.79 -15.57
CA ASP A 518 -35.24 17.68 -16.19
C ASP A 518 -34.58 16.30 -15.98
N ALA A 519 -33.56 16.20 -15.10
CA ALA A 519 -32.89 14.93 -14.84
C ALA A 519 -33.87 13.90 -14.27
N ASN A 520 -34.04 12.79 -14.99
CA ASN A 520 -34.92 11.68 -14.64
C ASN A 520 -34.32 10.78 -13.54
N LEU A 521 -33.94 11.39 -12.41
CA LEU A 521 -33.48 10.68 -11.22
C LEU A 521 -34.66 10.50 -10.25
N SER A 522 -34.80 9.30 -9.70
CA SER A 522 -35.77 9.06 -8.62
C SER A 522 -35.45 9.91 -7.39
N ILE A 523 -36.46 10.19 -6.55
CA ILE A 523 -36.28 10.95 -5.29
C ILE A 523 -35.20 10.31 -4.41
N ASN A 524 -35.23 8.98 -4.27
CA ASN A 524 -34.25 8.24 -3.46
C ASN A 524 -32.82 8.39 -3.99
N HIS A 525 -32.65 8.40 -5.32
CA HIS A 525 -31.34 8.55 -5.94
C HIS A 525 -30.80 9.98 -5.75
N LYS A 526 -31.64 11.01 -5.93
CA LYS A 526 -31.27 12.41 -5.64
C LYS A 526 -30.85 12.59 -4.18
N GLN A 527 -31.65 12.06 -3.25
CA GLN A 527 -31.33 12.12 -1.82
C GLN A 527 -30.03 11.37 -1.48
N TRP A 528 -29.78 10.22 -2.10
CA TRP A 528 -28.54 9.48 -1.92
C TRP A 528 -27.32 10.30 -2.38
N ILE A 529 -27.40 10.93 -3.57
CA ILE A 529 -26.33 11.82 -4.06
C ILE A 529 -26.10 12.98 -3.09
N GLN A 530 -27.15 13.69 -2.68
CA GLN A 530 -27.04 14.80 -1.72
C GLN A 530 -26.45 14.39 -0.37
N THR A 531 -26.70 13.15 0.06
CA THR A 531 -26.21 12.64 1.34
C THR A 531 -24.74 12.21 1.28
N HIS A 532 -24.31 11.68 0.13
CA HIS A 532 -23.04 10.97 0.01
C HIS A 532 -22.02 11.66 -0.89
N PHE A 533 -22.36 12.73 -1.60
CA PHE A 533 -21.40 13.46 -2.43
C PHE A 533 -21.03 14.79 -1.77
N SER A 534 -19.72 14.98 -1.60
CA SER A 534 -19.13 16.22 -1.09
C SER A 534 -18.02 16.67 -2.03
N HIS A 535 -17.72 17.96 -2.02
CA HIS A 535 -16.49 18.44 -2.65
C HIS A 535 -15.25 17.89 -1.95
N CYS A 536 -14.22 17.53 -2.71
CA CYS A 536 -12.94 17.10 -2.13
C CYS A 536 -12.28 18.25 -1.36
N GLN A 537 -11.71 17.96 -0.19
CA GLN A 537 -10.95 18.94 0.60
C GLN A 537 -9.59 19.28 -0.03
N ASP A 538 -9.14 18.47 -0.98
CA ASP A 538 -7.79 18.52 -1.53
C ASP A 538 -7.72 18.74 -3.04
N HIS A 539 -8.86 18.73 -3.75
CA HIS A 539 -8.95 19.12 -5.16
C HIS A 539 -10.12 20.07 -5.42
N VAL A 540 -9.82 21.28 -5.88
CA VAL A 540 -10.84 22.28 -6.24
C VAL A 540 -11.72 21.74 -7.36
N GLY A 541 -13.04 21.75 -7.15
CA GLY A 541 -14.02 21.21 -8.12
C GLY A 541 -14.10 19.69 -8.17
N GLY A 542 -13.26 18.96 -7.43
CA GLY A 542 -13.33 17.50 -7.33
C GLY A 542 -14.49 17.04 -6.46
N TRP A 543 -14.97 15.81 -6.68
CA TRP A 543 -16.05 15.19 -5.89
C TRP A 543 -15.56 13.93 -5.17
N GLN A 544 -16.09 13.68 -3.98
CA GLN A 544 -15.73 12.54 -3.15
C GLN A 544 -17.00 11.89 -2.58
N ILE A 545 -16.98 10.57 -2.47
CA ILE A 545 -18.01 9.83 -1.74
C ILE A 545 -17.71 9.93 -0.24
N VAL A 546 -18.71 10.28 0.56
CA VAL A 546 -18.60 10.43 2.01
C VAL A 546 -19.62 9.55 2.76
N PRO A 547 -19.29 9.07 3.97
CA PRO A 547 -20.27 8.44 4.86
C PRO A 547 -21.43 9.39 5.20
N SER A 548 -22.59 8.85 5.55
CA SER A 548 -23.71 9.65 6.05
C SER A 548 -23.29 10.45 7.29
N GLY A 549 -23.57 11.76 7.30
CA GLY A 549 -23.25 12.64 8.43
C GLY A 549 -21.77 13.03 8.56
N ALA A 550 -20.89 12.62 7.64
CA ALA A 550 -19.45 12.93 7.67
C ALA A 550 -19.07 14.18 6.84
N ALA A 551 -20.02 14.81 6.15
CA ALA A 551 -19.74 15.95 5.29
C ALA A 551 -19.22 17.16 6.10
N GLN A 552 -17.90 17.32 6.15
CA GLN A 552 -17.24 18.56 6.59
C GLN A 552 -17.00 19.52 5.42
N GLY A 553 -17.06 19.02 4.17
CA GLY A 553 -17.09 19.84 2.96
C GLY A 553 -18.50 20.28 2.57
N ASN A 554 -18.60 21.25 1.66
CA ASN A 554 -19.89 21.68 1.11
C ASN A 554 -20.51 20.52 0.31
N PRO A 555 -21.77 20.14 0.60
CA PRO A 555 -22.46 19.09 -0.16
C PRO A 555 -22.57 19.51 -1.63
N VAL A 556 -22.50 18.53 -2.54
CA VAL A 556 -22.75 18.78 -3.96
C VAL A 556 -24.25 19.01 -4.13
N SER A 557 -24.66 20.27 -4.34
CA SER A 557 -26.06 20.64 -4.54
C SER A 557 -26.45 20.51 -6.01
N PHE A 558 -27.65 19.99 -6.26
CA PHE A 558 -28.28 19.92 -7.58
C PHE A 558 -28.59 21.30 -8.17
N GLU A 559 -28.65 22.38 -7.38
CA GLU A 559 -28.79 23.74 -7.93
C GLU A 559 -27.51 24.26 -8.59
N PHE A 560 -26.36 23.61 -8.32
CA PHE A 560 -25.06 23.91 -8.91
C PHE A 560 -24.60 22.85 -9.95
N LEU A 561 -25.39 21.79 -10.16
CA LEU A 561 -25.23 20.80 -11.23
C LEU A 561 -26.13 21.18 -12.41
#